data_AF-A0A958PAA0-F1
#
_entry.id   AF-A0A958PAA0-F1
#
_cell.length_a   1.000
_cell.length_b   1.000
_cell.length_c   1.000
_cell.angle_alpha   90.00
_cell.angle_beta   90.00
_cell.angle_gamma   90.00
#
_symmetry.space_group_name_H-M   'P 1'
#
loop_
_entity.id
_entity.type
_entity.pdbx_description
1 polymer ?
#
loop_
_entity_poly.entity_id
_entity_poly.type
_entity_poly.pdbx_seq_one_letter_code
_entity_poly.pdbx_strand_id
1 'polypeptide(L)'
;MEKVRKHEWLIIISSVFLVWILDYITKQWALTSITSLEFYGPFGFVLHRNPGAMLGMFSDLPPLLRIVSLSTGGAFLIFTYASIQYLLPMRGIPLRLGMSFLLGGILGNVTDRIIWGAVVDFLLIGNKEFASPAFNVADAIQWVGYAMVVYSLIKDGQKLWPTENSRKRVWVLPKFQLRFIAVLLAIGLGFAIISGVFSYTYLRIMIDDLTVGSSRYVENKFLTPFIFTYTIISSGFALLLFMIGRILSHRTAGPIYAFELFLKDLSEGKDRKLKLRSGDELKQLEIVAERIRKNIKPHIDAFHKQKQQEQVIDPENITDLEIDRQSEHDEHEIEEQLEKAKIKNSN
;
A
#
# COMPACT_ATOMS: atom_id res chain seq x y z
N MET A 1 4.53 14.72 6.12
CA MET A 1 4.90 13.69 7.11
C MET A 1 6.37 13.41 6.94
N GLU A 2 7.13 13.42 8.03
CA GLU A 2 8.57 13.22 7.99
C GLU A 2 8.84 11.75 7.68
N LYS A 3 9.44 11.45 6.52
CA LYS A 3 9.75 10.07 6.11
C LYS A 3 10.63 9.40 7.17
N VAL A 4 10.42 8.10 7.37
CA VAL A 4 11.30 7.26 8.21
C VAL A 4 12.72 7.37 7.66
N ARG A 5 13.67 7.67 8.54
CA ARG A 5 15.07 7.90 8.13
C ARG A 5 15.74 6.55 7.81
N LYS A 6 16.80 6.57 7.00
CA LYS A 6 17.48 5.33 6.58
C LYS A 6 17.96 4.49 7.77
N HIS A 7 18.47 5.13 8.83
CA HIS A 7 18.90 4.42 10.04
C HIS A 7 17.75 3.82 10.84
N GLU A 8 16.57 4.44 10.83
CA GLU A 8 15.38 3.87 11.48
C GLU A 8 14.93 2.58 10.78
N TRP A 9 14.99 2.54 9.44
CA TRP A 9 14.76 1.30 8.69
C TRP A 9 15.77 0.21 9.03
N LEU A 10 17.04 0.56 9.21
CA LEU A 10 18.05 -0.40 9.65
C LEU A 10 17.70 -0.99 11.02
N ILE A 11 17.26 -0.16 11.98
CA ILE A 11 16.84 -0.63 13.31
C ILE A 11 15.60 -1.54 13.21
N ILE A 12 14.61 -1.16 12.40
CA ILE A 12 13.37 -1.94 12.22
C ILE A 12 13.69 -3.31 11.62
N ILE A 13 14.55 -3.38 10.61
CA ILE A 13 14.92 -4.63 9.96
C ILE A 13 15.83 -5.47 10.86
N SER A 14 16.85 -4.86 11.48
CA SER A 14 17.78 -5.56 12.36
C SER A 14 17.07 -6.17 13.58
N SER A 15 16.01 -5.53 14.09
CA SER A 15 15.23 -6.07 15.19
C SER A 15 14.56 -7.41 14.87
N VAL A 16 14.10 -7.64 13.63
CA VAL A 16 13.55 -8.94 13.21
C VAL A 16 14.61 -10.02 13.34
N PHE A 17 15.80 -9.78 12.79
CA PHE A 17 16.92 -10.72 12.82
C PHE A 17 17.46 -10.93 14.22
N LEU A 18 17.53 -9.87 15.04
CA LEU A 18 17.98 -9.96 16.42
C LEU A 18 17.10 -10.91 17.23
N VAL A 19 15.78 -10.75 17.16
CA VAL A 19 14.83 -11.64 17.85
C VAL A 19 14.98 -13.07 17.37
N TRP A 20 15.05 -13.27 16.05
CA TRP A 20 15.22 -14.60 15.46
C TRP A 20 16.52 -15.29 15.90
N ILE A 21 17.64 -14.58 15.90
CA ILE A 21 18.96 -15.11 16.31
C ILE A 21 18.97 -15.43 17.81
N LEU A 22 18.43 -14.54 18.65
CA LEU A 22 18.37 -14.75 20.09
C LEU A 22 17.53 -15.99 20.44
N ASP A 23 16.38 -16.14 19.80
CA ASP A 23 15.55 -17.33 19.97
C ASP A 23 16.28 -18.61 19.51
N TYR A 24 16.91 -18.58 18.34
CA TYR A 24 17.69 -19.73 17.84
C TYR A 24 18.80 -20.14 18.81
N ILE A 25 19.61 -19.18 19.30
CA ILE A 25 20.72 -19.45 20.22
C ILE A 25 20.20 -20.05 21.53
N THR A 26 19.13 -19.47 22.10
CA THR A 26 18.59 -19.93 23.39
C THR A 26 17.97 -21.32 23.28
N LYS A 27 17.36 -21.66 22.14
CA LYS A 27 16.89 -23.02 21.84
C LYS A 27 18.03 -24.02 21.66
N GLN A 28 19.12 -23.64 21.00
CA GLN A 28 20.32 -24.49 20.90
C GLN A 28 20.92 -24.79 22.27
N TRP A 29 20.98 -23.79 23.15
CA TRP A 29 21.38 -23.99 24.53
C TRP A 29 20.44 -24.94 25.27
N ALA A 30 19.12 -24.74 25.14
CA ALA A 30 18.11 -25.59 25.78
C ALA A 30 18.23 -27.06 25.34
N LEU A 31 18.41 -27.31 24.05
CA LEU A 31 18.56 -28.66 23.47
C LEU A 31 19.80 -29.41 23.98
N THR A 32 20.86 -28.69 24.35
CA THR A 32 22.13 -29.30 24.79
C THR A 32 22.27 -29.37 26.31
N SER A 33 21.63 -28.46 27.05
CA SER A 33 21.83 -28.30 28.48
C SER A 33 20.71 -28.88 29.35
N ILE A 34 19.47 -28.90 28.86
CA ILE A 34 18.31 -29.30 29.66
C ILE A 34 18.04 -30.80 29.48
N THR A 35 18.24 -31.57 30.55
CA THR A 35 17.99 -33.02 30.56
C THR A 35 16.81 -33.42 31.45
N SER A 36 16.49 -32.62 32.46
CA SER A 36 15.39 -32.87 33.38
C SER A 36 14.71 -31.55 33.79
N LEU A 37 13.53 -31.65 34.40
CA LEU A 37 12.79 -30.48 34.89
C LEU A 37 13.47 -29.88 36.13
N GLU A 38 13.97 -28.65 36.01
CA GLU A 38 14.64 -27.94 37.09
C GLU A 38 14.02 -26.55 37.31
N PHE A 39 13.89 -26.13 38.56
CA PHE A 39 13.40 -24.80 38.93
C PHE A 39 14.47 -24.03 39.70
N TYR A 40 14.66 -22.77 39.30
CA TYR A 40 15.53 -21.79 39.93
C TYR A 40 14.66 -20.59 40.35
N GLY A 41 14.13 -20.65 41.57
CA GLY A 41 13.13 -19.68 42.04
C GLY A 41 11.83 -19.77 41.21
N PRO A 42 11.29 -18.65 40.68
CA PRO A 42 10.06 -18.66 39.89
C PRO A 42 10.25 -19.10 38.44
N PHE A 43 11.48 -19.42 38.01
CA PHE A 43 11.79 -19.83 36.65
C PHE A 43 12.09 -21.32 36.61
N GLY A 44 11.39 -22.05 35.73
CA GLY A 44 11.66 -23.46 35.46
C GLY A 44 12.20 -23.67 34.05
N PHE A 45 12.95 -24.76 33.89
CA PHE A 45 13.50 -25.21 32.62
C PHE A 45 13.06 -26.64 32.37
N VAL A 46 12.48 -26.90 31.19
CA VAL A 46 12.04 -28.24 30.78
C VAL A 46 12.18 -28.36 29.28
N LEU A 47 12.74 -29.44 28.74
CA LEU A 47 12.76 -29.58 27.28
C LEU A 47 11.41 -30.10 26.78
N HIS A 48 10.59 -29.23 26.18
CA HIS A 48 9.30 -29.60 25.60
C HIS A 48 9.29 -29.36 24.09
N ARG A 49 8.97 -30.40 23.31
CA ARG A 49 8.78 -30.28 21.86
C ARG A 49 7.30 -30.11 21.55
N ASN A 50 6.92 -28.90 21.19
CA ASN A 50 5.55 -28.53 20.93
C ASN A 50 5.23 -28.63 19.42
N PRO A 51 4.41 -29.61 18.99
CA PRO A 51 3.99 -29.71 17.59
C PRO A 51 3.05 -28.55 17.17
N GLY A 52 2.39 -27.88 18.13
CA GLY A 52 1.54 -26.70 17.95
C GLY A 52 0.04 -26.99 17.84
N ALA A 53 -0.80 -26.08 18.38
CA ALA A 53 -2.27 -26.21 18.40
C ALA A 53 -2.99 -25.72 17.12
N MET A 54 -2.42 -24.78 16.37
CA MET A 54 -3.09 -24.23 15.17
C MET A 54 -2.82 -25.06 13.90
N LEU A 55 -1.96 -26.09 13.97
CA LEU A 55 -1.49 -26.90 12.85
C LEU A 55 -1.04 -28.32 13.28
N GLY A 56 -1.82 -29.03 14.09
CA GLY A 56 -1.70 -30.51 14.16
C GLY A 56 -1.82 -31.18 12.76
N MET A 57 -2.36 -30.45 11.77
CA MET A 57 -2.38 -30.85 10.36
C MET A 57 -1.00 -30.84 9.68
N PHE A 58 0.00 -30.11 10.19
CA PHE A 58 1.32 -29.97 9.56
C PHE A 58 2.44 -30.74 10.29
N SER A 59 2.22 -31.11 11.57
CA SER A 59 3.20 -31.88 12.35
C SER A 59 3.40 -33.29 11.78
N ASP A 60 2.33 -33.89 11.25
CA ASP A 60 2.34 -35.22 10.62
C ASP A 60 2.74 -35.17 9.12
N LEU A 61 3.01 -33.98 8.58
CA LEU A 61 3.46 -33.88 7.20
C LEU A 61 4.88 -34.42 7.05
N PRO A 62 5.19 -35.11 5.95
CA PRO A 62 6.56 -35.36 5.53
C PRO A 62 7.42 -34.09 5.61
N PRO A 63 8.70 -34.16 6.03
CA PRO A 63 9.54 -32.99 6.29
C PRO A 63 9.54 -31.97 5.15
N LEU A 64 9.61 -32.44 3.91
CA LEU A 64 9.64 -31.59 2.73
C LEU A 64 8.33 -30.81 2.51
N LEU A 65 7.20 -31.47 2.73
CA LEU A 65 5.87 -30.90 2.62
C LEU A 65 5.64 -29.76 3.60
N ARG A 66 6.15 -29.96 4.82
CA ARG A 66 6.17 -28.98 5.89
C ARG A 66 7.03 -27.77 5.48
N ILE A 67 8.21 -28.00 4.90
CA ILE A 67 9.09 -26.93 4.41
C ILE A 67 8.41 -26.09 3.31
N VAL A 68 7.82 -26.73 2.29
CA VAL A 68 7.16 -26.01 1.19
C VAL A 68 5.98 -25.18 1.69
N SER A 69 5.14 -25.76 2.55
CA SER A 69 3.96 -25.07 3.07
C SER A 69 4.33 -23.90 3.99
N LEU A 70 5.28 -24.10 4.91
CA LEU A 70 5.74 -23.07 5.83
C LEU A 70 6.53 -21.96 5.12
N SER A 71 7.35 -22.29 4.11
CA SER A 71 8.10 -21.30 3.33
C SER A 71 7.17 -20.43 2.48
N THR A 72 6.15 -21.02 1.87
CA THR A 72 5.11 -20.29 1.13
C THR A 72 4.34 -19.33 2.04
N GLY A 73 3.82 -19.85 3.17
CA GLY A 73 3.14 -19.03 4.16
C GLY A 73 4.05 -17.93 4.74
N GLY A 74 5.32 -18.25 4.98
CA GLY A 74 6.34 -17.31 5.44
C GLY A 74 6.61 -16.19 4.45
N ALA A 75 6.66 -16.48 3.14
CA ALA A 75 6.81 -15.47 2.11
C ALA A 75 5.62 -14.49 2.08
N PHE A 76 4.39 -15.01 2.18
CA PHE A 76 3.19 -14.17 2.27
C PHE A 76 3.18 -13.31 3.54
N LEU A 77 3.60 -13.86 4.68
CA LEU A 77 3.72 -13.14 5.95
C LEU A 77 4.76 -12.01 5.87
N ILE A 78 5.95 -12.29 5.32
CA ILE A 78 7.03 -11.29 5.14
C ILE A 78 6.57 -10.17 4.21
N PHE A 79 5.92 -10.51 3.09
CA PHE A 79 5.36 -9.50 2.19
C PHE A 79 4.31 -8.64 2.88
N THR A 80 3.41 -9.27 3.64
CA THR A 80 2.36 -8.57 4.38
C THR A 80 2.96 -7.61 5.40
N TYR A 81 3.93 -8.07 6.18
CA TYR A 81 4.69 -7.25 7.10
C TYR A 81 5.38 -6.07 6.40
N ALA A 82 6.11 -6.31 5.32
CA ALA A 82 6.82 -5.26 4.58
C ALA A 82 5.85 -4.21 4.01
N SER A 83 4.70 -4.66 3.52
CA SER A 83 3.64 -3.81 3.01
C SER A 83 3.03 -2.93 4.10
N ILE A 84 2.72 -3.50 5.27
CA ILE A 84 2.21 -2.76 6.43
C ILE A 84 3.25 -1.71 6.87
N GLN A 85 4.52 -2.11 7.03
CA GLN A 85 5.61 -1.20 7.40
C GLN A 85 5.76 -0.05 6.39
N TYR A 86 5.66 -0.33 5.09
CA TYR A 86 5.76 0.70 4.07
C TYR A 86 4.58 1.68 4.10
N LEU A 87 3.36 1.17 4.28
CA LEU A 87 2.13 1.96 4.23
C LEU A 87 1.84 2.72 5.51
N LEU A 88 2.45 2.34 6.63
CA LEU A 88 2.25 3.00 7.91
C LEU A 88 2.52 4.51 7.77
N PRO A 89 1.52 5.36 8.02
CA PRO A 89 1.62 6.79 7.72
C PRO A 89 2.64 7.51 8.61
N MET A 90 3.09 6.91 9.72
CA MET A 90 3.84 7.61 10.77
C MET A 90 5.20 7.01 11.11
N ARG A 91 6.02 7.84 11.79
CA ARG A 91 7.25 7.50 12.52
C ARG A 91 7.01 6.80 13.86
N GLY A 92 5.91 6.06 14.02
CA GLY A 92 5.67 5.30 15.25
C GLY A 92 6.69 4.16 15.40
N ILE A 93 7.93 4.48 15.82
CA ILE A 93 9.00 3.50 16.01
C ILE A 93 8.53 2.37 16.94
N PRO A 94 7.82 2.61 18.05
CA PRO A 94 7.31 1.53 18.90
C PRO A 94 6.36 0.57 18.17
N LEU A 95 5.44 1.09 17.35
CA LEU A 95 4.53 0.25 16.54
C LEU A 95 5.31 -0.60 15.55
N ARG A 96 6.29 0.02 14.86
CA ARG A 96 7.12 -0.63 13.85
C ARG A 96 8.00 -1.72 14.45
N LEU A 97 8.64 -1.44 15.59
CA LEU A 97 9.44 -2.41 16.34
C LEU A 97 8.57 -3.53 16.94
N GLY A 98 7.38 -3.19 17.45
CA GLY A 98 6.44 -4.19 17.95
C GLY A 98 6.06 -5.20 16.85
N MET A 99 5.75 -4.72 15.64
CA MET A 99 5.52 -5.59 14.49
C MET A 99 6.76 -6.40 14.10
N SER A 100 7.97 -5.82 14.20
CA SER A 100 9.22 -6.54 13.93
C SER A 100 9.47 -7.67 14.94
N PHE A 101 9.18 -7.45 16.22
CA PHE A 101 9.30 -8.45 17.28
C PHE A 101 8.32 -9.60 17.04
N LEU A 102 7.08 -9.28 16.66
CA LEU A 102 6.09 -10.29 16.28
C LEU A 102 6.57 -11.14 15.12
N LEU A 103 7.06 -10.53 14.04
CA LEU A 103 7.60 -11.24 12.88
C LEU A 103 8.83 -12.09 13.25
N GLY A 104 9.79 -11.54 13.98
CA GLY A 104 11.01 -12.24 14.40
C GLY A 104 10.69 -13.50 15.21
N GLY A 105 9.74 -13.41 16.16
CA GLY A 105 9.29 -14.57 16.93
C GLY A 105 8.57 -15.61 16.08
N ILE A 106 7.72 -15.19 15.12
CA ILE A 106 7.10 -16.12 14.17
C ILE A 106 8.17 -16.85 13.35
N LEU A 107 9.17 -16.13 12.83
CA LEU A 107 10.25 -16.73 12.05
C LEU A 107 11.09 -17.71 12.87
N GLY A 108 11.33 -17.45 14.17
CA GLY A 108 12.00 -18.40 15.07
C GLY A 108 11.21 -19.69 15.17
N ASN A 109 9.94 -19.60 15.55
CA ASN A 109 9.05 -20.75 15.67
C ASN A 109 8.79 -21.48 14.35
N VAL A 110 8.86 -20.81 13.19
CA VAL A 110 8.79 -21.46 11.87
C VAL A 110 10.09 -22.18 11.54
N THR A 111 11.23 -21.61 11.90
CA THR A 111 12.57 -22.21 11.72
C THR A 111 12.66 -23.53 12.46
N ASP A 112 12.22 -23.57 13.71
CA ASP A 112 12.14 -24.80 14.50
C ASP A 112 11.34 -25.90 13.81
N ARG A 113 10.17 -25.53 13.27
CA ARG A 113 9.29 -26.49 12.58
C ARG A 113 9.93 -27.02 11.31
N ILE A 114 10.76 -26.24 10.64
CA ILE A 114 11.53 -26.68 9.47
C ILE A 114 12.65 -27.63 9.87
N ILE A 115 13.41 -27.31 10.94
CA ILE A 115 14.63 -28.06 11.31
C ILE A 115 14.31 -29.26 12.20
N TRP A 116 13.53 -29.07 13.26
CA TRP A 116 13.26 -30.07 14.30
C TRP A 116 11.87 -30.67 14.23
N GLY A 117 11.02 -30.11 13.36
CA GLY A 117 9.66 -30.59 13.14
C GLY A 117 8.63 -30.18 14.20
N ALA A 118 9.08 -29.58 15.30
CA ALA A 118 8.28 -29.06 16.40
C ALA A 118 8.99 -27.82 16.98
N VAL A 119 8.24 -26.95 17.65
CA VAL A 119 8.81 -25.80 18.37
C VAL A 119 9.49 -26.29 19.64
N VAL A 120 10.67 -25.77 19.93
CA VAL A 120 11.40 -26.07 21.17
C VAL A 120 10.98 -25.06 22.24
N ASP A 121 10.14 -25.51 23.15
CA ASP A 121 9.71 -24.76 24.33
C ASP A 121 10.53 -25.20 25.53
N PHE A 122 11.02 -24.24 26.32
CA PHE A 122 11.96 -24.57 27.39
C PHE A 122 11.88 -23.75 28.68
N LEU A 123 11.08 -22.68 28.69
CA LEU A 123 10.88 -21.82 29.84
C LEU A 123 9.55 -22.11 30.50
N LEU A 124 9.54 -22.09 31.82
CA LEU A 124 8.37 -22.15 32.68
C LEU A 124 8.41 -20.97 33.66
N ILE A 125 7.24 -20.44 34.00
CA ILE A 125 7.08 -19.49 35.11
C ILE A 125 6.20 -20.15 36.16
N GLY A 126 6.64 -20.14 37.41
CA GLY A 126 5.91 -20.70 38.55
C GLY A 126 6.79 -21.60 39.41
N ASN A 127 6.23 -22.68 39.92
CA ASN A 127 6.93 -23.68 40.72
C ASN A 127 6.51 -25.10 40.29
N LYS A 128 7.03 -26.13 40.97
CA LYS A 128 6.76 -27.54 40.62
C LYS A 128 5.28 -27.92 40.68
N GLU A 129 4.46 -27.25 41.48
CA GLU A 129 3.04 -27.55 41.67
C GLU A 129 2.14 -26.75 40.71
N PHE A 130 2.54 -25.51 40.43
CA PHE A 130 1.82 -24.58 39.58
C PHE A 130 2.81 -23.88 38.64
N ALA A 131 2.95 -24.44 37.44
CA ALA A 131 3.78 -23.90 36.37
C ALA A 131 2.91 -23.45 35.20
N SER A 132 3.33 -22.39 34.50
CA SER A 132 2.80 -22.02 33.20
C SER A 132 3.00 -23.15 32.18
N PRO A 133 2.28 -23.14 31.05
CA PRO A 133 2.71 -23.89 29.86
C PRO A 133 4.16 -23.53 29.50
N ALA A 134 4.90 -24.50 28.95
CA ALA A 134 6.24 -24.24 28.45
C ALA A 134 6.18 -23.25 27.28
N PHE A 135 7.12 -22.31 27.25
CA PHE A 135 7.26 -21.32 26.18
C PHE A 135 8.75 -21.08 25.87
N ASN A 136 9.03 -20.26 24.86
CA ASN A 136 10.40 -19.92 24.48
C ASN A 136 10.64 -18.40 24.44
N VAL A 137 11.87 -18.01 24.08
CA VAL A 137 12.26 -16.59 24.03
C VAL A 137 11.54 -15.85 22.92
N ALA A 138 11.26 -16.46 21.77
CA ALA A 138 10.40 -15.89 20.74
C ALA A 138 9.01 -15.53 21.31
N ASP A 139 8.36 -16.42 22.05
CA ASP A 139 7.02 -16.17 22.61
C ASP A 139 7.05 -15.01 23.64
N ALA A 140 8.07 -14.96 24.49
CA ALA A 140 8.25 -13.89 25.46
C ALA A 140 8.44 -12.52 24.78
N ILE A 141 9.27 -12.47 23.73
CA ILE A 141 9.49 -11.25 22.95
C ILE A 141 8.24 -10.86 22.16
N GLN A 142 7.44 -11.83 21.69
CA GLN A 142 6.17 -11.55 21.05
C GLN A 142 5.20 -10.85 21.98
N TRP A 143 5.13 -11.23 23.26
CA TRP A 143 4.33 -10.50 24.26
C TRP A 143 4.77 -9.03 24.40
N VAL A 144 6.08 -8.77 24.41
CA VAL A 144 6.60 -7.40 24.39
C VAL A 144 6.19 -6.67 23.10
N GLY A 145 6.31 -7.34 21.95
CA GLY A 145 5.87 -6.80 20.66
C GLY A 145 4.38 -6.45 20.64
N TYR A 146 3.51 -7.33 21.15
CA TYR A 146 2.09 -7.08 21.31
C TYR A 146 1.83 -5.86 22.19
N ALA A 147 2.48 -5.75 23.35
CA ALA A 147 2.34 -4.60 24.22
C ALA A 147 2.74 -3.29 23.53
N MET A 148 3.83 -3.29 22.74
CA MET A 148 4.27 -2.12 21.97
C MET A 148 3.25 -1.71 20.89
N VAL A 149 2.68 -2.69 20.18
CA VAL A 149 1.63 -2.46 19.18
C VAL A 149 0.41 -1.84 19.86
N VAL A 150 -0.11 -2.47 20.91
CA VAL A 150 -1.30 -1.99 21.65
C VAL A 150 -1.07 -0.60 22.22
N TYR A 151 0.07 -0.36 22.87
CA TYR A 151 0.44 0.96 23.38
C TYR A 151 0.42 2.03 22.29
N SER A 152 0.97 1.71 21.12
CA SER A 152 1.01 2.65 19.99
C SER A 152 -0.37 2.92 19.40
N LEU A 153 -1.22 1.90 19.34
CA LEU A 153 -2.62 2.04 18.89
C LEU A 153 -3.43 2.95 19.82
N ILE A 154 -3.25 2.81 21.14
CA ILE A 154 -3.92 3.65 22.14
C ILE A 154 -3.39 5.09 22.08
N LYS A 155 -2.06 5.26 22.09
CA LYS A 155 -1.43 6.58 22.17
C LYS A 155 -1.57 7.41 20.91
N ASP A 156 -1.36 6.81 19.74
CA ASP A 156 -1.35 7.52 18.46
C ASP A 156 -2.55 7.17 17.57
N GLY A 157 -3.61 6.57 18.14
CA GLY A 157 -4.82 6.19 17.41
C GLY A 157 -5.42 7.34 16.60
N GLN A 158 -5.55 8.53 17.18
CA GLN A 158 -6.08 9.68 16.44
C GLN A 158 -5.18 10.14 15.27
N LYS A 159 -3.87 9.87 15.31
CA LYS A 159 -2.95 10.19 14.21
C LYS A 159 -2.87 9.09 13.16
N LEU A 160 -3.05 7.83 13.56
CA LEU A 160 -3.16 6.68 12.66
C LEU A 160 -4.49 6.69 11.91
N TRP A 161 -5.57 7.14 12.56
CA TRP A 161 -6.92 7.31 12.01
C TRP A 161 -7.38 8.78 12.12
N PRO A 162 -6.77 9.71 11.36
CA PRO A 162 -7.07 11.14 11.48
C PRO A 162 -8.52 11.44 11.05
N THR A 163 -9.32 11.93 11.98
CA THR A 163 -10.73 12.27 11.79
C THR A 163 -10.93 13.59 11.03
N GLU A 164 -9.98 14.52 11.11
CA GLU A 164 -10.16 15.92 10.69
C GLU A 164 -9.85 16.26 9.22
N ASN A 165 -9.41 15.32 8.37
CA ASN A 165 -9.10 15.64 6.96
C ASN A 165 -9.27 14.49 5.98
N SER A 166 -10.07 13.49 6.33
CA SER A 166 -10.48 12.46 5.38
C SER A 166 -11.61 13.03 4.50
N ARG A 167 -11.40 13.10 3.18
CA ARG A 167 -12.57 13.22 2.29
C ARG A 167 -13.44 12.01 2.59
N LYS A 168 -14.72 12.21 2.88
CA LYS A 168 -15.67 11.11 3.13
C LYS A 168 -15.68 10.08 1.99
N ARG A 169 -15.30 10.48 0.77
CA ARG A 169 -15.10 9.59 -0.40
C ARG A 169 -13.65 9.16 -0.55
N VAL A 170 -13.42 7.86 -0.35
CA VAL A 170 -12.16 7.15 -0.65
C VAL A 170 -11.91 7.01 -2.16
N TRP A 171 -12.99 7.04 -2.95
CA TRP A 171 -12.94 6.96 -4.41
C TRP A 171 -13.09 8.36 -5.02
N VAL A 172 -11.99 8.90 -5.49
CA VAL A 172 -11.92 10.24 -6.12
C VAL A 172 -11.87 10.11 -7.63
N LEU A 173 -11.01 9.20 -8.13
CA LEU A 173 -10.87 8.85 -9.54
C LEU A 173 -11.06 7.33 -9.71
N PRO A 174 -12.29 6.81 -9.60
CA PRO A 174 -12.54 5.37 -9.50
C PRO A 174 -12.00 4.59 -10.70
N LYS A 175 -12.08 5.13 -11.93
CA LYS A 175 -11.51 4.49 -13.13
C LYS A 175 -10.00 4.27 -13.01
N PHE A 176 -9.26 5.28 -12.55
CA PHE A 176 -7.81 5.19 -12.35
C PHE A 176 -7.47 4.25 -11.19
N GLN A 177 -8.16 4.41 -10.05
CA GLN A 177 -7.91 3.62 -8.84
C GLN A 177 -8.20 2.13 -9.08
N LEU A 178 -9.29 1.79 -9.77
CA LEU A 178 -9.64 0.41 -10.12
C LEU A 178 -8.62 -0.20 -11.09
N ARG A 179 -8.16 0.53 -12.11
CA ARG A 179 -7.09 0.04 -13.01
C ARG A 179 -5.80 -0.23 -12.23
N PHE A 180 -5.40 0.68 -11.34
CA PHE A 180 -4.21 0.51 -10.52
C PHE A 180 -4.32 -0.73 -9.61
N ILE A 181 -5.46 -0.90 -8.92
CA ILE A 181 -5.72 -2.06 -8.07
C ILE A 181 -5.74 -3.35 -8.90
N ALA A 182 -6.36 -3.34 -10.08
CA ALA A 182 -6.44 -4.50 -10.97
C ALA A 182 -5.06 -4.97 -11.42
N VAL A 183 -4.15 -4.04 -11.75
CA VAL A 183 -2.75 -4.39 -12.10
C VAL A 183 -2.03 -5.03 -10.90
N LEU A 184 -2.17 -4.43 -9.71
CA LEU A 184 -1.60 -4.97 -8.47
C LEU A 184 -2.10 -6.38 -8.16
N LEU A 185 -3.41 -6.59 -8.29
CA LEU A 185 -4.03 -7.90 -8.12
C LEU A 185 -3.59 -8.90 -9.20
N ALA A 186 -3.51 -8.49 -10.46
CA ALA A 186 -3.09 -9.37 -11.55
C ALA A 186 -1.66 -9.88 -11.34
N ILE A 187 -0.74 -9.01 -10.92
CA ILE A 187 0.65 -9.40 -10.60
C ILE A 187 0.66 -10.36 -9.41
N GLY A 188 -0.03 -10.00 -8.32
CA GLY A 188 -0.06 -10.82 -7.11
C GLY A 188 -0.72 -12.19 -7.30
N LEU A 189 -1.86 -12.23 -7.98
CA LEU A 189 -2.56 -13.46 -8.33
C LEU A 189 -1.75 -14.28 -9.35
N GLY A 190 -1.06 -13.64 -10.30
CA GLY A 190 -0.16 -14.33 -11.21
C GLY A 190 0.96 -15.06 -10.46
N PHE A 191 1.60 -14.38 -9.50
CA PHE A 191 2.61 -15.02 -8.64
C PHE A 191 2.03 -16.14 -7.77
N ALA A 192 0.84 -15.95 -7.21
CA ALA A 192 0.15 -17.00 -6.46
C ALA A 192 -0.22 -18.20 -7.36
N ILE A 193 -0.65 -17.99 -8.60
CA ILE A 193 -0.93 -19.12 -9.51
C ILE A 193 0.36 -19.88 -9.80
N ILE A 194 1.45 -19.19 -10.15
CA ILE A 194 2.75 -19.83 -10.45
C ILE A 194 3.25 -20.60 -9.23
N SER A 195 3.26 -19.96 -8.06
CA SER A 195 3.69 -20.57 -6.80
C SER A 195 2.79 -21.77 -6.44
N GLY A 196 1.48 -21.67 -6.63
CA GLY A 196 0.53 -22.72 -6.33
C GLY A 196 0.70 -23.93 -7.25
N VAL A 197 0.84 -23.71 -8.56
CA VAL A 197 1.09 -24.78 -9.54
C VAL A 197 2.42 -25.47 -9.25
N PHE A 198 3.48 -24.68 -9.01
CA PHE A 198 4.79 -25.22 -8.67
C PHE A 198 4.74 -26.06 -7.39
N SER A 199 4.12 -25.53 -6.34
CA SER A 199 4.00 -26.20 -5.04
C SER A 199 3.13 -27.45 -5.12
N TYR A 200 2.01 -27.42 -5.85
CA TYR A 200 1.15 -28.57 -6.08
C TYR A 200 1.87 -29.67 -6.85
N THR A 201 2.53 -29.32 -7.94
CA THR A 201 3.25 -30.27 -8.80
C THR A 201 4.40 -30.92 -8.04
N TYR A 202 5.18 -30.10 -7.33
CA TYR A 202 6.28 -30.56 -6.51
C TYR A 202 5.80 -31.51 -5.41
N LEU A 203 4.73 -31.12 -4.71
CA LEU A 203 4.11 -31.94 -3.68
C LEU A 203 3.64 -33.29 -4.25
N ARG A 204 2.91 -33.28 -5.36
CA ARG A 204 2.40 -34.49 -5.99
C ARG A 204 3.52 -35.46 -6.37
N ILE A 205 4.56 -34.98 -7.06
CA ILE A 205 5.75 -35.78 -7.43
C ILE A 205 6.40 -36.40 -6.18
N MET A 206 6.52 -35.61 -5.12
CA MET A 206 7.16 -36.09 -3.89
C MET A 206 6.35 -37.15 -3.14
N ILE A 207 5.01 -37.08 -3.19
CA ILE A 207 4.17 -38.15 -2.61
C ILE A 207 4.37 -39.45 -3.38
N ASP A 208 4.41 -39.36 -4.71
CA ASP A 208 4.64 -40.52 -5.58
C ASP A 208 6.03 -41.14 -5.37
N ASP A 209 7.07 -40.32 -5.17
CA ASP A 209 8.44 -40.82 -4.90
C ASP A 209 8.58 -41.45 -3.51
N LEU A 210 7.89 -40.92 -2.50
CA LEU A 210 7.97 -41.42 -1.11
C LEU A 210 7.09 -42.64 -0.85
N THR A 211 6.07 -42.89 -1.67
CA THR A 211 5.15 -44.01 -1.51
C THR A 211 5.22 -44.94 -2.70
N VAL A 212 5.74 -46.16 -2.51
CA VAL A 212 5.79 -47.18 -3.56
C VAL A 212 4.36 -47.54 -3.99
N GLY A 213 3.89 -46.90 -5.06
CA GLY A 213 2.51 -47.01 -5.52
C GLY A 213 1.52 -46.26 -4.62
N SER A 214 1.53 -44.93 -4.71
CA SER A 214 0.60 -44.06 -3.96
C SER A 214 -0.85 -44.54 -4.10
N SER A 215 -1.46 -44.99 -3.00
CA SER A 215 -2.91 -45.15 -3.01
C SER A 215 -3.53 -43.75 -3.13
N ARG A 216 -4.57 -43.58 -3.96
CA ARG A 216 -5.35 -42.32 -4.06
C ARG A 216 -5.71 -41.71 -2.71
N TYR A 217 -5.82 -42.55 -1.68
CA TYR A 217 -6.05 -42.13 -0.31
C TYR A 217 -4.90 -41.28 0.27
N VAL A 218 -3.63 -41.66 0.07
CA VAL A 218 -2.47 -40.92 0.57
C VAL A 218 -2.30 -39.60 -0.18
N GLU A 219 -2.47 -39.62 -1.50
CA GLU A 219 -2.42 -38.40 -2.34
C GLU A 219 -3.48 -37.39 -1.87
N ASN A 220 -4.74 -37.81 -1.69
CA ASN A 220 -5.82 -36.94 -1.21
C ASN A 220 -5.61 -36.46 0.24
N LYS A 221 -5.05 -37.31 1.13
CA LYS A 221 -4.78 -36.94 2.52
C LYS A 221 -3.86 -35.72 2.63
N PHE A 222 -2.96 -35.51 1.66
CA PHE A 222 -1.98 -34.42 1.67
C PHE A 222 -2.30 -33.29 0.68
N LEU A 223 -2.76 -33.61 -0.54
CA LEU A 223 -3.09 -32.59 -1.54
C LEU A 223 -4.31 -31.77 -1.17
N THR A 224 -5.36 -32.37 -0.59
CA THR A 224 -6.59 -31.63 -0.27
C THR A 224 -6.36 -30.55 0.80
N PRO A 225 -5.70 -30.83 1.94
CA PRO A 225 -5.34 -29.78 2.90
C PRO A 225 -4.41 -28.73 2.30
N PHE A 226 -3.46 -29.12 1.45
CA PHE A 226 -2.56 -28.18 0.78
C PHE A 226 -3.35 -27.21 -0.12
N ILE A 227 -4.21 -27.71 -1.00
CA ILE A 227 -5.02 -26.84 -1.88
C ILE A 227 -5.89 -25.91 -1.04
N PHE A 228 -6.59 -26.43 -0.03
CA PHE A 228 -7.47 -25.63 0.81
C PHE A 228 -6.71 -24.50 1.54
N THR A 229 -5.57 -24.83 2.16
CA THR A 229 -4.74 -23.84 2.86
C THR A 229 -4.12 -22.84 1.89
N TYR A 230 -3.63 -23.28 0.74
CA TYR A 230 -3.09 -22.42 -0.31
C TYR A 230 -4.14 -21.42 -0.83
N THR A 231 -5.36 -21.90 -1.07
CA THR A 231 -6.48 -21.05 -1.51
C THR A 231 -6.83 -20.02 -0.45
N ILE A 232 -6.95 -20.40 0.83
CA ILE A 232 -7.23 -19.45 1.91
C ILE A 232 -6.15 -18.37 2.00
N ILE A 233 -4.87 -18.76 1.99
CA ILE A 233 -3.75 -17.83 2.08
C ILE A 233 -3.73 -16.90 0.86
N SER A 234 -3.92 -17.44 -0.35
CA SER A 234 -3.91 -16.66 -1.59
C SER A 234 -5.10 -15.70 -1.67
N SER A 235 -6.29 -16.11 -1.22
CA SER A 235 -7.46 -15.23 -1.12
C SER A 235 -7.24 -14.11 -0.11
N GLY A 236 -6.68 -14.42 1.07
CA GLY A 236 -6.30 -13.42 2.07
C GLY A 236 -5.26 -12.43 1.52
N PHE A 237 -4.28 -12.92 0.77
CA PHE A 237 -3.29 -12.10 0.09
C PHE A 237 -3.90 -11.18 -0.97
N ALA A 238 -4.84 -11.67 -1.77
CA ALA A 238 -5.56 -10.85 -2.75
C ALA A 238 -6.36 -9.72 -2.07
N LEU A 239 -7.04 -10.01 -0.95
CA LEU A 239 -7.73 -8.99 -0.15
C LEU A 239 -6.75 -7.94 0.38
N LEU A 240 -5.59 -8.37 0.87
CA LEU A 240 -4.53 -7.48 1.32
C LEU A 240 -4.06 -6.57 0.17
N LEU A 241 -3.74 -7.12 -1.00
CA LEU A 241 -3.33 -6.35 -2.17
C LEU A 241 -4.41 -5.36 -2.62
N PHE A 242 -5.69 -5.74 -2.56
CA PHE A 242 -6.80 -4.82 -2.83
C PHE A 242 -6.80 -3.65 -1.85
N MET A 243 -6.66 -3.91 -0.54
CA MET A 243 -6.59 -2.86 0.48
C MET A 243 -5.38 -1.94 0.28
N ILE A 244 -4.19 -2.51 0.01
CA ILE A 244 -2.96 -1.79 -0.28
C ILE A 244 -3.15 -0.89 -1.51
N GLY A 245 -3.66 -1.47 -2.60
CA GLY A 245 -3.93 -0.76 -3.84
C GLY A 245 -4.93 0.37 -3.65
N ARG A 246 -5.97 0.17 -2.82
CA ARG A 246 -6.94 1.22 -2.46
C ARG A 246 -6.27 2.39 -1.75
N ILE A 247 -5.43 2.11 -0.75
CA ILE A 247 -4.71 3.14 0.02
C ILE A 247 -3.74 3.90 -0.89
N LEU A 248 -2.89 3.18 -1.61
CA LEU A 248 -1.84 3.78 -2.45
C LEU A 248 -2.45 4.59 -3.59
N SER A 249 -3.46 4.04 -4.28
CA SER A 249 -4.15 4.76 -5.35
C SER A 249 -4.87 6.01 -4.86
N HIS A 250 -5.43 6.01 -3.64
CA HIS A 250 -6.03 7.22 -3.07
C HIS A 250 -4.99 8.31 -2.76
N ARG A 251 -3.79 7.93 -2.28
CA ARG A 251 -2.68 8.87 -2.02
C ARG A 251 -2.14 9.53 -3.30
N THR A 252 -2.24 8.86 -4.44
CA THR A 252 -1.83 9.40 -5.76
C THR A 252 -2.98 10.13 -6.48
N ALA A 253 -4.20 9.59 -6.46
CA ALA A 253 -5.34 10.15 -7.17
C ALA A 253 -5.85 11.47 -6.56
N GLY A 254 -5.79 11.60 -5.23
CA GLY A 254 -6.16 12.82 -4.52
C GLY A 254 -5.47 14.10 -5.02
N PRO A 255 -4.12 14.13 -5.07
CA PRO A 255 -3.36 15.27 -5.59
C PRO A 255 -3.70 15.61 -7.04
N ILE A 256 -3.81 14.60 -7.91
CA ILE A 256 -4.13 14.79 -9.33
C ILE A 256 -5.49 15.47 -9.49
N TYR A 257 -6.52 14.96 -8.81
CA TYR A 257 -7.85 15.55 -8.85
C TYR A 257 -7.88 16.97 -8.26
N ALA A 258 -7.14 17.22 -7.16
CA ALA A 258 -7.06 18.55 -6.58
C ALA A 258 -6.40 19.56 -7.53
N PHE A 259 -5.39 19.12 -8.28
CA PHE A 259 -4.72 19.93 -9.30
C PHE A 259 -5.63 20.19 -10.51
N GLU A 260 -6.38 19.19 -10.99
CA GLU A 260 -7.38 19.34 -12.05
C GLU A 260 -8.44 20.39 -11.66
N LEU A 261 -8.96 20.30 -10.44
CA LEU A 261 -9.94 21.25 -9.92
C LEU A 261 -9.35 22.66 -9.78
N PHE A 262 -8.08 22.77 -9.37
CA PHE A 262 -7.36 24.04 -9.35
C PHE A 262 -7.25 24.68 -10.74
N LEU A 263 -6.90 23.90 -11.78
CA LEU A 263 -6.84 24.41 -13.14
C LEU A 263 -8.21 24.86 -13.66
N LYS A 264 -9.26 24.10 -13.36
CA LYS A 264 -10.63 24.47 -13.72
C LYS A 264 -11.05 25.78 -13.05
N ASP A 265 -10.87 25.90 -11.75
CA ASP A 265 -11.17 27.13 -11.00
C ASP A 265 -10.39 28.32 -11.56
N LEU A 266 -9.10 28.12 -11.88
CA LEU A 266 -8.25 29.15 -12.48
C LEU A 266 -8.77 29.59 -13.85
N SER A 267 -9.22 28.66 -14.71
CA SER A 267 -9.79 28.99 -16.03
C SER A 267 -11.08 29.79 -15.94
N GLU A 268 -11.85 29.60 -14.87
CA GLU A 268 -13.08 30.36 -14.56
C GLU A 268 -12.78 31.70 -13.87
N GLY A 269 -11.52 32.08 -13.67
CA GLY A 269 -11.11 33.33 -13.03
C GLY A 269 -11.17 33.31 -11.49
N LYS A 270 -11.38 32.15 -10.86
CA LYS A 270 -11.42 32.02 -9.39
C LYS A 270 -10.01 31.98 -8.82
N ASP A 271 -9.77 32.72 -7.74
CA ASP A 271 -8.48 32.72 -7.04
C ASP A 271 -8.41 31.63 -5.96
N ARG A 272 -8.08 30.41 -6.37
CA ARG A 272 -7.88 29.29 -5.45
C ARG A 272 -6.41 28.92 -5.33
N LYS A 273 -5.91 28.85 -4.10
CA LYS A 273 -4.60 28.25 -3.80
C LYS A 273 -4.72 26.73 -3.69
N LEU A 274 -3.79 26.00 -4.30
CA LEU A 274 -3.71 24.55 -4.16
C LEU A 274 -2.95 24.19 -2.88
N LYS A 275 -3.60 23.43 -1.99
CA LYS A 275 -2.97 22.85 -0.79
C LYS A 275 -3.34 21.38 -0.72
N LEU A 276 -2.35 20.49 -0.69
CA LEU A 276 -2.54 19.05 -0.67
C LEU A 276 -2.50 18.51 0.77
N ARG A 277 -3.07 17.34 1.02
CA ARG A 277 -3.04 16.71 2.35
C ARG A 277 -1.65 16.22 2.68
N SER A 278 -1.33 16.08 3.97
CA SER A 278 0.01 15.67 4.44
C SER A 278 0.44 14.27 3.96
N GLY A 279 -0.51 13.41 3.58
CA GLY A 279 -0.28 12.05 3.07
C GLY A 279 -0.49 11.88 1.57
N ASP A 280 -0.87 12.95 0.86
CA ASP A 280 -0.94 12.95 -0.60
C ASP A 280 0.49 12.89 -1.18
N GLU A 281 0.68 12.11 -2.24
CA GLU A 281 1.90 12.12 -3.04
C GLU A 281 2.00 13.41 -3.89
N LEU A 282 3.07 13.56 -4.68
CA LEU A 282 3.21 14.68 -5.63
C LEU A 282 3.12 16.09 -5.00
N LYS A 283 3.66 16.26 -3.79
CA LYS A 283 3.65 17.53 -3.05
C LYS A 283 4.21 18.72 -3.83
N GLN A 284 5.13 18.48 -4.75
CA GLN A 284 5.66 19.48 -5.67
C GLN A 284 4.58 20.19 -6.51
N LEU A 285 3.40 19.59 -6.70
CA LEU A 285 2.29 20.22 -7.41
C LEU A 285 1.82 21.51 -6.74
N GLU A 286 1.98 21.68 -5.43
CA GLU A 286 1.66 22.94 -4.74
C GLU A 286 2.53 24.10 -5.26
N ILE A 287 3.83 23.85 -5.46
CA ILE A 287 4.79 24.84 -5.98
C ILE A 287 4.49 25.17 -7.44
N VAL A 288 4.20 24.13 -8.25
CA VAL A 288 3.86 24.29 -9.67
C VAL A 288 2.56 25.08 -9.82
N ALA A 289 1.53 24.77 -9.03
CA ALA A 289 0.26 25.48 -9.03
C ALA A 289 0.42 26.96 -8.68
N GLU A 290 1.23 27.29 -7.66
CA GLU A 290 1.49 28.69 -7.32
C GLU A 290 2.23 29.44 -8.44
N ARG A 291 3.16 28.79 -9.14
CA ARG A 291 3.84 29.40 -10.30
C ARG A 291 2.86 29.65 -11.45
N ILE A 292 2.01 28.66 -11.77
CA ILE A 292 0.96 28.78 -12.79
C ILE A 292 0.01 29.93 -12.43
N ARG A 293 -0.46 29.97 -11.18
CA ARG A 293 -1.38 31.00 -10.70
C ARG A 293 -0.78 32.40 -10.85
N LYS A 294 0.47 32.61 -10.42
CA LYS A 294 1.13 33.93 -10.51
C LYS A 294 1.30 34.41 -11.96
N ASN A 295 1.62 33.50 -12.88
CA ASN A 295 1.93 33.87 -14.25
C ASN A 295 0.69 33.97 -15.14
N ILE A 296 -0.30 33.08 -14.97
CA ILE A 296 -1.43 32.95 -15.90
C ILE A 296 -2.65 33.74 -15.44
N LYS A 297 -2.90 33.84 -14.12
CA LYS A 297 -4.10 34.50 -13.58
C LYS A 297 -4.29 35.94 -14.10
N PRO A 298 -3.25 36.82 -14.15
CA PRO A 298 -3.43 38.18 -14.64
C PRO A 298 -3.96 38.24 -16.07
N HIS A 299 -3.56 37.30 -16.93
CA HIS A 299 -4.02 37.22 -18.31
C HIS A 299 -5.46 36.72 -18.41
N ILE A 300 -5.85 35.74 -17.58
CA ILE A 300 -7.23 35.24 -17.52
C ILE A 300 -8.18 36.33 -17.01
N ASP A 301 -7.78 37.05 -15.97
CA ASP A 301 -8.58 38.16 -15.41
C ASP A 301 -8.76 39.28 -16.45
N ALA A 302 -7.73 39.60 -17.24
CA ALA A 302 -7.82 40.56 -18.33
C ALA A 302 -8.77 40.10 -19.45
N PHE A 303 -8.69 38.83 -19.84
CA PHE A 303 -9.57 38.24 -20.86
C PHE A 303 -11.05 38.28 -20.44
N HIS A 304 -11.36 37.88 -19.20
CA HIS A 304 -12.75 37.93 -18.71
C HIS A 304 -13.28 39.37 -18.60
N LYS A 305 -12.42 40.35 -18.25
CA LYS A 305 -12.80 41.78 -18.26
C LYS A 305 -13.14 42.28 -19.66
N GLN A 306 -12.33 41.94 -20.67
CA GLN A 306 -12.61 42.31 -22.07
C GLN A 306 -13.94 41.71 -22.55
N LYS A 307 -14.17 40.43 -22.28
CA LYS A 307 -15.41 39.75 -22.67
C LYS A 307 -16.65 40.34 -21.98
N GLN A 308 -16.53 40.79 -20.73
CA GLN A 308 -17.61 41.51 -20.05
C GLN A 308 -17.87 42.89 -20.64
N GLN A 309 -16.83 43.60 -21.10
CA GLN A 309 -16.99 44.90 -21.78
C GLN A 309 -17.65 44.76 -23.15
N GLU A 310 -17.33 43.72 -23.92
CA GLU A 310 -17.97 43.42 -25.21
C GLU A 310 -19.44 43.01 -25.09
N GLN A 311 -19.83 42.33 -24.00
CA GLN A 311 -21.23 41.96 -23.74
C GLN A 311 -22.11 43.10 -23.20
N VAL A 312 -21.51 44.21 -22.75
CA VAL A 312 -22.22 45.41 -22.26
C VAL A 312 -22.49 46.42 -23.38
N ILE A 313 -21.97 46.18 -24.59
CA ILE A 313 -22.35 46.95 -25.79
C ILE A 313 -23.74 46.49 -26.21
N ASP A 314 -24.75 47.23 -25.76
CA ASP A 314 -26.16 47.07 -26.06
C ASP A 314 -26.41 47.26 -27.58
N PRO A 315 -27.07 46.31 -28.29
CA PRO A 315 -27.45 46.50 -29.69
C PRO A 315 -28.43 47.67 -29.91
N GLU A 316 -29.05 48.23 -28.86
CA GLU A 316 -29.93 49.40 -28.98
C GLU A 316 -29.21 50.73 -29.26
N ASN A 317 -27.88 50.80 -29.18
CA ASN A 317 -27.13 52.04 -29.46
C ASN A 317 -26.40 52.06 -30.82
N ILE A 318 -26.75 51.14 -31.73
CA ILE A 318 -26.22 51.11 -33.11
C ILE A 318 -27.09 51.95 -34.07
N THR A 319 -28.06 52.72 -33.58
CA THR A 319 -28.92 53.56 -34.44
C THR A 319 -28.44 55.00 -34.62
N ASP A 320 -27.35 55.42 -33.94
CA ASP A 320 -26.88 56.82 -34.00
C ASP A 320 -25.55 57.01 -34.76
N LEU A 321 -25.12 56.03 -35.57
CA LEU A 321 -23.94 56.16 -36.44
C LEU A 321 -24.27 56.08 -37.94
N GLU A 322 -25.55 56.22 -38.30
CA GLU A 322 -25.95 56.70 -39.63
C GLU A 322 -26.20 58.21 -39.52
N ILE A 323 -25.23 59.00 -40.01
CA ILE A 323 -25.32 60.33 -40.66
C ILE A 323 -23.96 61.01 -40.43
N ASP A 324 -22.95 60.56 -41.18
CA ASP A 324 -22.07 61.48 -41.92
C ASP A 324 -21.37 60.70 -43.05
N ARG A 325 -22.17 60.16 -43.97
CA ARG A 325 -21.69 59.88 -45.33
C ARG A 325 -22.21 60.97 -46.25
N GLN A 326 -21.68 62.18 -46.04
CA GLN A 326 -21.80 63.27 -47.01
C GLN A 326 -20.52 63.40 -47.86
N SER A 327 -19.84 62.26 -48.11
CA SER A 327 -18.65 62.19 -48.97
C SER A 327 -18.69 61.06 -50.01
N GLU A 328 -19.86 60.45 -50.27
CA GLU A 328 -20.03 59.45 -51.36
C GLU A 328 -20.81 60.01 -52.56
N HIS A 329 -21.16 61.30 -52.58
CA HIS A 329 -21.79 61.93 -53.76
C HIS A 329 -20.78 62.59 -54.72
N ASP A 330 -19.56 62.89 -54.26
CA ASP A 330 -18.54 63.56 -55.09
C ASP A 330 -17.66 62.57 -55.88
N GLU A 331 -17.55 61.30 -55.48
CA GLU A 331 -16.76 60.30 -56.23
C GLU A 331 -17.47 59.84 -57.50
N HIS A 332 -18.80 59.75 -57.48
CA HIS A 332 -19.57 59.28 -58.63
C HIS A 332 -19.68 60.32 -59.76
N GLU A 333 -19.61 61.62 -59.43
CA GLU A 333 -19.62 62.72 -60.42
C GLU A 333 -18.24 62.91 -61.08
N ILE A 334 -17.15 62.59 -60.36
CA ILE A 334 -15.78 62.65 -60.89
C ILE A 334 -15.47 61.46 -61.81
N GLU A 335 -15.94 60.25 -61.50
CA GLU A 335 -15.79 59.09 -62.39
C GLU A 335 -16.56 59.25 -63.71
N GLU A 336 -17.78 59.80 -63.67
CA GLU A 336 -18.59 60.01 -64.89
C GLU A 336 -17.98 61.10 -65.81
N GLN A 337 -17.32 62.11 -65.25
CA GLN A 337 -16.60 63.13 -66.04
C GLN A 337 -15.28 62.59 -66.63
N LEU A 338 -14.56 61.71 -65.91
CA LEU A 338 -13.34 61.06 -66.39
C LEU A 338 -13.63 60.04 -67.50
N GLU A 339 -14.78 59.37 -67.47
CA GLU A 339 -15.19 58.41 -68.50
C GLU A 339 -15.63 59.13 -69.79
N LYS A 340 -16.37 60.24 -69.68
CA LYS A 340 -16.74 61.10 -70.83
C LYS A 340 -15.52 61.78 -71.48
N ALA A 341 -14.46 62.08 -70.73
CA ALA A 341 -13.22 62.66 -71.26
C ALA A 341 -12.33 61.64 -72.00
N LYS A 342 -12.38 60.34 -71.62
CA LYS A 342 -11.62 59.28 -72.31
C LYS A 342 -12.20 58.89 -73.66
N ILE A 343 -13.52 58.97 -73.83
CA ILE A 343 -14.22 58.62 -75.08
C ILE A 343 -14.05 59.71 -76.17
N LYS A 344 -13.70 60.96 -75.79
CA LYS A 344 -13.51 62.07 -76.75
C LYS A 344 -12.10 62.16 -77.36
N ASN A 345 -11.13 61.39 -76.85
CA ASN A 345 -9.72 61.39 -77.29
C ASN A 345 -9.30 60.11 -78.04
N SER A 346 -10.24 59.26 -78.46
CA SER A 346 -9.96 58.04 -79.23
C SER A 346 -10.72 57.94 -80.56
N ASN A 347 -10.91 59.07 -81.26
CA ASN A 347 -11.27 59.12 -82.68
C ASN A 347 -10.50 60.23 -83.38
#